data_AF-A0A0F6WS37-F1
#
_entry.id   AF-A0A0F6WS37-F1
#
_cell.length_a   1.000
_cell.length_b   1.000
_cell.length_c   1.000
_cell.angle_alpha   90.00
_cell.angle_beta   90.00
_cell.angle_gamma   90.00
#
_symmetry.space_group_name_H-M   'P 1'
#
loop_
_entity.id
_entity.type
_entity.pdbx_description
1 polymer ?
#
loop_
_entity_poly.entity_id
_entity_poly.type
_entity_poly.pdbx_seq_one_letter_code
_entity_poly.pdbx_strand_id
1 'polypeptide(L)'
;MAKKTKKNEQLPEGMSRRQAKLAARAAERAALEREPRPFEGLAMESQLVALQEFIPSATAPITVAGTDRKITLCTVLPGAAAALVREEAFGGEAFVAMQQAIRSNNPSKDLAFALNWVINAKAGESLATATADGTQPELKSLLNDADTLEITTHQDFNWWLAENDNLSPEVAQHMQAANDSILPSHEVEADVPGAVWWVNPGGKAHIRWVRTENETALFNALARIAARGELNLGEETKFAGAFRTHGIVVPVWDLDPERPSTDYADVLVALNEKIVAELDNDAQLNADERRQLENIKSRQVTIR
;
A
#
# COMPACT_ATOMS: atom_id res chain seq x y z
N MET A 1 -32.45 -0.68 -52.65
CA MET A 1 -32.02 -1.88 -51.89
C MET A 1 -30.76 -1.53 -51.10
N ALA A 2 -30.86 -1.28 -49.80
CA ALA A 2 -29.70 -0.95 -48.96
C ALA A 2 -29.04 -2.25 -48.48
N LYS A 3 -27.80 -2.51 -48.93
CA LYS A 3 -26.97 -3.62 -48.46
C LYS A 3 -26.64 -3.40 -46.97
N LYS A 4 -27.23 -4.21 -46.09
CA LYS A 4 -26.81 -4.32 -44.68
C LYS A 4 -25.41 -4.92 -44.64
N THR A 5 -24.43 -4.09 -44.30
CA THR A 5 -23.07 -4.49 -43.95
C THR A 5 -23.14 -5.39 -42.70
N LYS A 6 -22.92 -6.69 -42.86
CA LYS A 6 -22.67 -7.61 -41.74
C LYS A 6 -21.30 -7.25 -41.16
N LYS A 7 -21.26 -6.52 -40.04
CA LYS A 7 -20.05 -6.45 -39.21
C LYS A 7 -19.76 -7.86 -38.71
N ASN A 8 -18.61 -8.41 -39.11
CA ASN A 8 -18.00 -9.57 -38.48
C ASN A 8 -17.54 -9.15 -37.08
N GLU A 9 -18.45 -9.17 -36.12
CA GLU A 9 -18.08 -9.17 -34.70
C GLU A 9 -17.71 -10.62 -34.36
N GLN A 10 -16.44 -10.85 -34.02
CA GLN A 10 -15.98 -12.11 -33.45
C GLN A 10 -16.72 -12.31 -32.13
N LEU A 11 -17.67 -13.25 -32.12
CA LEU A 11 -18.37 -13.69 -30.93
C LEU A 11 -17.56 -14.84 -30.31
N PRO A 12 -17.43 -14.92 -28.98
CA PRO A 12 -16.91 -16.12 -28.32
C PRO A 12 -17.70 -17.36 -28.76
N GLU A 13 -17.01 -18.48 -28.98
CA GLU A 13 -17.65 -19.70 -29.49
C GLU A 13 -18.86 -20.11 -28.62
N GLY A 14 -19.99 -20.41 -29.27
CA GLY A 14 -21.21 -20.89 -28.61
C GLY A 14 -22.11 -19.84 -27.98
N MET A 15 -21.74 -18.55 -27.92
CA MET A 15 -22.60 -17.51 -27.32
C MET A 15 -23.49 -16.79 -28.33
N SER A 16 -24.77 -16.61 -28.00
CA SER A 16 -25.64 -15.68 -28.72
C SER A 16 -25.21 -14.23 -28.48
N ARG A 17 -25.51 -13.32 -29.41
CA ARG A 17 -25.19 -11.88 -29.29
C ARG A 17 -25.67 -11.24 -27.99
N ARG A 18 -26.82 -11.69 -27.47
CA ARG A 18 -27.39 -11.20 -26.22
C ARG A 18 -26.59 -11.71 -25.00
N GLN A 19 -26.13 -12.96 -25.03
CA GLN A 19 -25.28 -13.54 -23.98
C GLN A 19 -23.90 -12.88 -23.96
N ALA A 20 -23.25 -12.71 -25.11
CA ALA A 20 -21.94 -12.02 -25.19
C ALA A 20 -22.02 -10.58 -24.66
N LYS A 21 -23.09 -9.83 -25.00
CA LYS A 21 -23.32 -8.47 -24.50
C LYS A 21 -23.61 -8.41 -23.00
N LEU A 22 -24.33 -9.40 -22.45
CA LEU A 22 -24.60 -9.49 -21.02
C LEU A 22 -23.33 -9.86 -20.24
N ALA A 23 -22.52 -10.79 -20.75
CA ALA A 23 -21.23 -11.16 -20.19
C ALA A 23 -20.25 -9.97 -20.19
N ALA A 24 -20.14 -9.24 -21.31
CA ALA A 24 -19.32 -8.03 -21.38
C ALA A 24 -19.75 -6.96 -20.36
N ARG A 25 -21.06 -6.74 -20.19
CA ARG A 25 -21.61 -5.81 -19.17
C ARG A 25 -21.46 -6.31 -17.73
N ALA A 26 -21.37 -7.62 -17.53
CA ALA A 26 -21.11 -8.21 -16.23
C ALA A 26 -19.62 -8.06 -15.90
N ALA A 27 -18.72 -8.34 -16.85
CA ALA A 27 -17.29 -8.10 -16.73
C ALA A 27 -16.97 -6.61 -16.50
N GLU A 28 -17.63 -5.70 -17.22
CA GLU A 28 -17.49 -4.25 -17.02
C GLU A 28 -17.94 -3.83 -15.62
N ARG A 29 -19.06 -4.38 -15.11
CA ARG A 29 -19.51 -4.10 -13.74
C ARG A 29 -18.57 -4.69 -12.68
N ALA A 30 -18.11 -5.92 -12.87
CA ALA A 30 -17.15 -6.55 -11.98
C ALA A 30 -15.80 -5.81 -11.97
N ALA A 31 -15.38 -5.24 -13.11
CA ALA A 31 -14.18 -4.40 -13.20
C ALA A 31 -14.32 -3.03 -12.51
N LEU A 32 -15.55 -2.52 -12.38
CA LEU A 32 -15.87 -1.27 -11.69
C LEU A 32 -16.20 -1.46 -10.20
N GLU A 33 -16.49 -2.69 -9.78
CA GLU A 33 -16.72 -3.04 -8.38
C GLU A 33 -15.39 -2.93 -7.62
N ARG A 34 -15.36 -2.01 -6.65
CA ARG A 34 -14.18 -1.68 -5.86
C ARG A 34 -14.28 -2.37 -4.51
N GLU A 35 -13.24 -3.10 -4.14
CA GLU A 35 -13.05 -3.57 -2.78
C GLU A 35 -12.71 -2.39 -1.87
N PRO A 36 -13.54 -2.09 -0.85
CA PRO A 36 -13.35 -0.90 -0.02
C PRO A 36 -12.10 -1.00 0.88
N ARG A 37 -11.73 -2.22 1.29
CA ARG A 37 -10.62 -2.52 2.19
C ARG A 37 -9.86 -3.75 1.71
N PRO A 38 -8.96 -3.60 0.71
CA PRO A 38 -8.37 -4.72 -0.03
C PRO A 38 -7.63 -5.76 0.82
N PHE A 39 -7.02 -5.33 1.92
CA PHE A 39 -6.17 -6.19 2.75
C PHE A 39 -6.83 -6.59 4.07
N GLU A 40 -8.16 -6.41 4.19
CA GLU A 40 -8.88 -6.65 5.44
C GLU A 40 -8.71 -8.09 5.96
N GLY A 41 -8.33 -8.19 7.23
CA GLY A 41 -8.16 -9.46 7.94
C GLY A 41 -6.81 -10.12 7.73
N LEU A 42 -5.84 -9.45 7.11
CA LEU A 42 -4.42 -9.85 7.16
C LEU A 42 -3.74 -9.12 8.32
N ALA A 43 -2.96 -9.83 9.14
CA ALA A 43 -2.19 -9.21 10.23
C ALA A 43 -1.19 -8.16 9.72
N MET A 44 -0.68 -8.34 8.50
CA MET A 44 0.20 -7.41 7.79
C MET A 44 -0.53 -6.29 7.01
N GLU A 45 -1.83 -6.07 7.21
CA GLU A 45 -2.61 -5.06 6.46
C GLU A 45 -1.96 -3.67 6.47
N SER A 46 -1.53 -3.18 7.64
CA SER A 46 -0.88 -1.88 7.75
C SER A 46 0.42 -1.78 6.97
N GLN A 47 1.21 -2.85 6.95
CA GLN A 47 2.49 -2.94 6.26
C GLN A 47 2.30 -2.98 4.75
N LEU A 48 1.31 -3.74 4.25
CA LEU A 48 0.96 -3.77 2.83
C LEU A 48 0.50 -2.39 2.34
N VAL A 49 -0.35 -1.70 3.11
CA VAL A 49 -0.76 -0.33 2.78
C VAL A 49 0.42 0.65 2.84
N ALA A 50 1.30 0.52 3.85
CA ALA A 50 2.46 1.38 3.95
C ALA A 50 3.41 1.23 2.75
N LEU A 51 3.72 -0.01 2.37
CA LEU A 51 4.57 -0.32 1.23
C LEU A 51 3.97 0.18 -0.10
N GLN A 52 2.64 0.13 -0.22
CA GLN A 52 1.94 0.60 -1.42
C GLN A 52 1.79 2.13 -1.51
N GLU A 53 1.63 2.84 -0.39
CA GLU A 53 1.20 4.25 -0.43
C GLU A 53 2.25 5.25 0.08
N PHE A 54 3.18 4.82 0.93
CA PHE A 54 4.01 5.76 1.70
C PHE A 54 5.50 5.52 1.63
N ILE A 55 5.95 4.27 1.41
CA ILE A 55 7.37 3.92 1.51
C ILE A 55 8.02 4.02 0.12
N PRO A 56 8.99 4.92 -0.10
CA PRO A 56 9.56 5.18 -1.43
C PRO A 56 10.52 4.10 -1.92
N SER A 57 11.22 3.41 -1.03
CA SER A 57 12.12 2.31 -1.37
C SER A 57 12.24 1.34 -0.21
N ALA A 58 11.72 0.13 -0.39
CA ALA A 58 11.78 -0.93 0.59
C ALA A 58 11.58 -2.31 -0.04
N THR A 59 11.99 -3.33 0.70
CA THR A 59 11.79 -4.75 0.40
C THR A 59 11.22 -5.46 1.61
N ALA A 60 10.36 -6.45 1.39
CA ALA A 60 9.76 -7.25 2.45
C ALA A 60 9.61 -8.71 1.96
N PRO A 61 10.40 -9.65 2.48
CA PRO A 61 10.24 -11.07 2.18
C PRO A 61 8.83 -11.54 2.52
N ILE A 62 8.23 -12.38 1.67
CA ILE A 62 6.88 -12.89 1.88
C ILE A 62 6.79 -14.38 1.58
N THR A 63 6.08 -15.09 2.45
CA THR A 63 5.78 -16.51 2.25
C THR A 63 4.50 -16.63 1.41
N VAL A 64 4.54 -17.43 0.36
CA VAL A 64 3.42 -17.63 -0.56
C VAL A 64 3.11 -19.11 -0.67
N ALA A 65 1.87 -19.49 -0.39
CA ALA A 65 1.43 -20.88 -0.49
C ALA A 65 1.53 -21.38 -1.94
N GLY A 66 1.93 -22.66 -2.09
CA GLY A 66 2.04 -23.31 -3.39
C GLY A 66 3.41 -23.17 -4.07
N THR A 67 4.42 -22.60 -3.40
CA THR A 67 5.80 -22.57 -3.90
C THR A 67 6.81 -22.49 -2.76
N ASP A 68 8.00 -23.05 -2.98
CA ASP A 68 9.18 -22.86 -2.12
C ASP A 68 10.09 -21.73 -2.65
N ARG A 69 9.70 -21.05 -3.74
CA ARG A 69 10.46 -19.95 -4.32
C ARG A 69 10.54 -18.79 -3.31
N LYS A 70 11.73 -18.24 -3.11
CA LYS A 70 11.91 -16.98 -2.40
C LYS A 70 11.22 -15.85 -3.15
N ILE A 71 10.22 -15.23 -2.52
CA ILE A 71 9.46 -14.10 -3.06
C ILE A 71 9.64 -12.90 -2.13
N THR A 72 9.90 -11.74 -2.72
CA THR A 72 10.09 -10.47 -2.00
C THR A 72 9.11 -9.45 -2.56
N LEU A 73 8.27 -8.87 -1.69
CA LEU A 73 7.55 -7.65 -2.04
C LEU A 73 8.54 -6.49 -2.05
N CYS A 74 8.38 -5.56 -2.98
CA CYS A 74 9.17 -4.33 -2.99
C CYS A 74 8.30 -3.13 -3.35
N THR A 75 8.79 -1.93 -3.04
CA THR A 75 8.06 -0.70 -3.40
C THR A 75 7.78 -0.63 -4.90
N VAL A 76 8.83 -0.58 -5.71
CA VAL A 76 8.74 -0.41 -7.17
C VAL A 76 9.79 -1.26 -7.86
N LEU A 77 9.47 -1.77 -9.04
CA LEU A 77 10.43 -2.40 -9.94
C LEU A 77 10.76 -1.44 -11.10
N PRO A 78 12.01 -1.39 -11.57
CA PRO A 78 12.40 -0.71 -12.79
C PRO A 78 11.55 -1.05 -14.00
N GLY A 79 11.41 -0.05 -14.86
CA GLY A 79 10.41 -0.07 -15.94
C GLY A 79 8.96 -0.05 -15.43
N ALA A 80 8.74 0.13 -14.13
CA ALA A 80 7.44 0.02 -13.46
C ALA A 80 6.76 -1.34 -13.68
N ALA A 81 7.56 -2.41 -13.79
CA ALA A 81 7.05 -3.77 -13.88
C ALA A 81 6.28 -4.16 -12.61
N ALA A 82 5.27 -5.02 -12.75
CA ALA A 82 4.49 -5.53 -11.63
C ALA A 82 5.19 -6.68 -10.90
N ALA A 83 5.93 -7.52 -11.63
CA ALA A 83 6.73 -8.58 -11.05
C ALA A 83 7.90 -8.96 -11.95
N LEU A 84 8.91 -9.63 -11.41
CA LEU A 84 9.96 -10.29 -12.16
C LEU A 84 10.49 -11.51 -11.43
N VAL A 85 11.12 -12.40 -12.18
CA VAL A 85 11.90 -13.51 -11.64
C VAL A 85 13.34 -13.34 -12.11
N ARG A 86 14.30 -13.30 -11.19
CA ARG A 86 15.72 -13.21 -11.55
C ARG A 86 16.15 -14.42 -12.37
N GLU A 87 17.20 -14.27 -13.17
CA GLU A 87 17.80 -15.44 -13.84
C GLU A 87 18.35 -16.42 -12.81
N GLU A 88 18.44 -17.70 -13.20
CA GLU A 88 18.93 -18.77 -12.33
C GLU A 88 20.37 -18.50 -11.85
N ALA A 89 21.18 -17.89 -12.71
CA ALA A 89 22.55 -17.46 -12.40
C ALA A 89 22.62 -16.45 -11.24
N PHE A 90 21.51 -15.76 -10.94
CA PHE A 90 21.37 -14.78 -9.87
C PHE A 90 20.39 -15.24 -8.77
N GLY A 91 20.16 -16.55 -8.65
CA GLY A 91 19.42 -17.17 -7.55
C GLY A 91 17.93 -17.39 -7.77
N GLY A 92 17.36 -16.98 -8.90
CA GLY A 92 15.99 -17.33 -9.29
C GLY A 92 14.86 -16.80 -8.38
N GLU A 93 15.18 -15.90 -7.45
CA GLU A 93 14.17 -15.28 -6.57
C GLU A 93 13.23 -14.36 -7.37
N ALA A 94 12.01 -14.20 -6.87
CA ALA A 94 11.01 -13.36 -7.50
C ALA A 94 10.74 -12.10 -6.69
N PHE A 95 10.44 -11.02 -7.40
CA PHE A 95 10.03 -9.76 -6.82
C PHE A 95 8.66 -9.36 -7.33
N VAL A 96 7.85 -8.79 -6.44
CA VAL A 96 6.51 -8.26 -6.76
C VAL A 96 6.42 -6.80 -6.28
N ALA A 97 6.09 -5.89 -7.18
CA ALA A 97 6.00 -4.47 -6.89
C ALA A 97 4.63 -4.10 -6.29
N MET A 98 4.64 -3.37 -5.17
CA MET A 98 3.42 -2.86 -4.54
C MET A 98 2.93 -1.57 -5.21
N GLN A 99 3.87 -0.73 -5.69
CA GLN A 99 3.59 0.50 -6.43
C GLN A 99 3.73 0.23 -7.93
N GLN A 100 2.58 0.17 -8.61
CA GLN A 100 2.50 -0.08 -10.05
C GLN A 100 2.04 1.19 -10.77
N ALA A 101 2.61 1.44 -11.95
CA ALA A 101 2.19 2.58 -12.79
C ALA A 101 0.73 2.45 -13.26
N ILE A 102 0.27 1.22 -13.48
CA ILE A 102 -1.09 0.88 -13.87
C ILE A 102 -1.61 -0.16 -12.88
N ARG A 103 -2.63 0.22 -12.10
CA ARG A 103 -3.33 -0.64 -11.13
C ARG A 103 -4.83 -0.59 -11.36
N SER A 104 -5.51 -1.67 -10.99
CA SER A 104 -6.96 -1.74 -10.98
C SER A 104 -7.54 -1.01 -9.76
N ASN A 105 -8.88 -1.02 -9.65
CA ASN A 105 -9.55 -0.54 -8.43
C ASN A 105 -9.51 -1.57 -7.29
N ASN A 106 -8.84 -2.72 -7.47
CA ASN A 106 -8.80 -3.83 -6.53
C ASN A 106 -7.35 -4.26 -6.23
N PRO A 107 -6.60 -3.49 -5.42
CA PRO A 107 -5.18 -3.76 -5.13
C PRO A 107 -4.87 -5.17 -4.61
N SER A 108 -5.79 -5.78 -3.86
CA SER A 108 -5.68 -7.16 -3.36
C SER A 108 -5.65 -8.19 -4.48
N LYS A 109 -6.51 -7.99 -5.50
CA LYS A 109 -6.61 -8.84 -6.68
C LYS A 109 -5.39 -8.65 -7.57
N ASP A 110 -4.91 -7.42 -7.70
CA ASP A 110 -3.67 -7.15 -8.45
C ASP A 110 -2.46 -7.82 -7.78
N LEU A 111 -2.38 -7.76 -6.45
CA LEU A 111 -1.35 -8.46 -5.69
C LEU A 111 -1.47 -9.99 -5.86
N ALA A 112 -2.68 -10.54 -5.73
CA ALA A 112 -2.92 -11.97 -5.92
C ALA A 112 -2.55 -12.43 -7.35
N PHE A 113 -2.83 -11.60 -8.35
CA PHE A 113 -2.45 -11.87 -9.74
C PHE A 113 -0.93 -11.96 -9.88
N ALA A 114 -0.20 -10.96 -9.38
CA ALA A 114 1.26 -10.93 -9.44
C ALA A 114 1.90 -12.11 -8.68
N LEU A 115 1.42 -12.41 -7.48
CA LEU A 115 1.90 -13.53 -6.67
C LEU A 115 1.64 -14.88 -7.36
N ASN A 116 0.44 -15.08 -7.91
CA ASN A 116 0.12 -16.29 -8.66
C ASN A 116 0.95 -16.44 -9.94
N TRP A 117 1.28 -15.32 -10.59
CA TRP A 117 2.15 -15.32 -11.76
C TRP A 117 3.58 -15.77 -11.41
N VAL A 118 4.19 -15.22 -10.35
CA VAL A 118 5.59 -15.57 -9.99
C VAL A 118 5.76 -17.02 -9.53
N ILE A 119 4.69 -17.68 -9.06
CA ILE A 119 4.71 -19.12 -8.75
C ILE A 119 5.08 -19.94 -9.99
N ASN A 120 4.55 -19.55 -11.15
CA ASN A 120 4.64 -20.32 -12.40
C ASN A 120 5.65 -19.76 -13.42
N ALA A 121 6.11 -18.53 -13.21
CA ALA A 121 7.03 -17.84 -14.11
C ALA A 121 8.42 -18.51 -14.15
N LYS A 122 9.07 -18.44 -15.30
CA LYS A 122 10.44 -18.96 -15.49
C LYS A 122 11.45 -17.91 -15.06
N ALA A 123 12.66 -18.36 -14.72
CA ALA A 123 13.79 -17.48 -14.45
C ALA A 123 14.04 -16.52 -15.63
N GLY A 124 14.23 -15.24 -15.33
CA GLY A 124 14.42 -14.16 -16.31
C GLY A 124 13.12 -13.57 -16.88
N GLU A 125 11.94 -14.08 -16.53
CA GLU A 125 10.67 -13.51 -16.98
C GLU A 125 10.29 -12.24 -16.18
N SER A 126 9.57 -11.33 -16.83
CA SER A 126 9.04 -10.10 -16.23
C SER A 126 7.58 -9.90 -16.61
N LEU A 127 6.79 -9.47 -15.62
CA LEU A 127 5.38 -9.13 -15.77
C LEU A 127 5.21 -7.62 -15.78
N ALA A 128 4.78 -7.06 -16.92
CA ALA A 128 4.65 -5.61 -17.08
C ALA A 128 3.50 -5.01 -16.23
N THR A 129 2.35 -5.68 -16.11
CA THR A 129 1.21 -5.23 -15.31
C THR A 129 0.55 -6.42 -14.64
N ALA A 130 0.06 -6.23 -13.42
CA ALA A 130 -0.73 -7.21 -12.69
C ALA A 130 -2.18 -6.75 -12.50
N THR A 131 -2.70 -5.90 -13.38
CA THR A 131 -4.12 -5.51 -13.38
C THR A 131 -4.97 -6.78 -13.47
N ALA A 132 -5.68 -7.09 -12.39
CA ALA A 132 -6.44 -8.33 -12.27
C ALA A 132 -7.52 -8.46 -13.35
N ASP A 133 -7.56 -9.61 -14.02
CA ASP A 133 -8.51 -9.94 -15.09
C ASP A 133 -9.61 -10.92 -14.65
N GLY A 134 -9.56 -11.37 -13.39
CA GLY A 134 -10.49 -12.34 -12.81
C GLY A 134 -9.97 -13.78 -12.81
N THR A 135 -8.76 -14.03 -13.32
CA THR A 135 -8.14 -15.37 -13.30
C THR A 135 -7.32 -15.65 -12.04
N GLN A 136 -6.99 -14.61 -11.28
CA GLN A 136 -6.24 -14.72 -10.04
C GLN A 136 -7.02 -15.47 -8.95
N PRO A 137 -6.34 -16.24 -8.09
CA PRO A 137 -6.95 -16.82 -6.90
C PRO A 137 -7.28 -15.72 -5.87
N GLU A 138 -7.99 -16.09 -4.81
CA GLU A 138 -8.18 -15.20 -3.67
C GLU A 138 -6.84 -14.96 -2.96
N LEU A 139 -6.55 -13.71 -2.56
CA LEU A 139 -5.29 -13.36 -1.90
C LEU A 139 -5.05 -14.20 -0.64
N LYS A 140 -6.10 -14.48 0.14
CA LYS A 140 -6.07 -15.31 1.36
C LYS A 140 -5.78 -16.79 1.11
N SER A 141 -5.87 -17.25 -0.14
CA SER A 141 -5.41 -18.61 -0.50
C SER A 141 -3.90 -18.68 -0.75
N LEU A 142 -3.27 -17.53 -0.98
CA LEU A 142 -1.83 -17.40 -1.21
C LEU A 142 -1.06 -16.99 0.05
N LEU A 143 -1.69 -16.21 0.92
CA LEU A 143 -1.07 -15.64 2.11
C LEU A 143 -1.75 -16.16 3.38
N ASN A 144 -0.97 -16.48 4.39
CA ASN A 144 -1.47 -16.79 5.72
C ASN A 144 -1.89 -15.47 6.43
N ASP A 145 -3.06 -15.47 7.05
CA ASP A 145 -3.65 -14.26 7.64
C ASP A 145 -2.96 -13.82 8.94
N ALA A 146 -2.32 -14.75 9.63
CA ALA A 146 -1.55 -14.50 10.85
C ALA A 146 -0.10 -14.04 10.60
N ASP A 147 0.41 -14.14 9.36
CA ASP A 147 1.79 -13.77 9.07
C ASP A 147 1.96 -12.24 9.13
N THR A 148 3.05 -11.81 9.75
CA THR A 148 3.51 -10.42 9.76
C THR A 148 4.49 -10.18 8.63
N LEU A 149 4.60 -8.92 8.20
CA LEU A 149 5.50 -8.52 7.13
C LEU A 149 6.60 -7.61 7.70
N GLU A 150 7.85 -8.07 7.66
CA GLU A 150 9.00 -7.26 8.05
C GLU A 150 9.48 -6.43 6.86
N ILE A 151 9.52 -5.11 7.02
CA ILE A 151 9.91 -4.19 5.94
C ILE A 151 11.34 -3.70 6.18
N THR A 152 12.22 -3.94 5.23
CA THR A 152 13.55 -3.34 5.19
C THR A 152 13.52 -2.11 4.28
N THR A 153 13.83 -0.95 4.85
CA THR A 153 13.90 0.33 4.11
C THR A 153 15.24 0.53 3.44
N HIS A 154 15.24 1.17 2.28
CA HIS A 154 16.45 1.53 1.54
C HIS A 154 16.43 3.03 1.24
N GLN A 155 17.61 3.65 1.19
CA GLN A 155 17.76 5.07 0.80
C GLN A 155 18.15 5.20 -0.68
N ASP A 156 18.13 4.10 -1.42
CA ASP A 156 18.41 4.00 -2.85
C ASP A 156 17.63 2.81 -3.47
N PHE A 157 17.80 2.60 -4.77
CA PHE A 157 17.30 1.44 -5.52
C PHE A 157 18.40 0.43 -5.88
N ASN A 158 19.60 0.54 -5.27
CA ASN A 158 20.74 -0.33 -5.60
C ASN A 158 20.50 -1.78 -5.17
N TRP A 159 19.60 -2.01 -4.20
CA TRP A 159 19.14 -3.35 -3.78
C TRP A 159 18.58 -4.18 -4.95
N TRP A 160 18.21 -3.54 -6.06
CA TRP A 160 17.74 -4.23 -7.26
C TRP A 160 18.84 -4.94 -8.04
N LEU A 161 20.08 -4.48 -7.93
CA LEU A 161 21.20 -5.01 -8.71
C LEU A 161 21.65 -6.35 -8.16
N ALA A 162 21.89 -7.30 -9.06
CA ALA A 162 22.61 -8.51 -8.71
C ALA A 162 24.08 -8.18 -8.47
N GLU A 163 24.76 -8.98 -7.64
CA GLU A 163 26.21 -8.87 -7.48
C GLU A 163 26.89 -9.04 -8.85
N ASN A 164 27.65 -8.03 -9.27
CA ASN A 164 28.35 -7.94 -10.57
C ASN A 164 27.49 -7.60 -11.81
N ASP A 165 26.31 -7.01 -11.63
CA ASP A 165 25.55 -6.48 -12.77
C ASP A 165 26.24 -5.24 -13.37
N ASN A 166 26.63 -5.32 -14.64
CA ASN A 166 27.25 -4.21 -15.36
C ASN A 166 26.14 -3.35 -16.00
N LEU A 167 25.65 -2.37 -15.25
CA LEU A 167 24.68 -1.41 -15.75
C LEU A 167 25.24 -0.64 -16.97
N SER A 168 24.40 -0.49 -17.99
CA SER A 168 24.72 0.49 -19.04
C SER A 168 24.74 1.91 -18.44
N PRO A 169 25.53 2.85 -18.99
CA PRO A 169 25.59 4.22 -18.50
C PRO A 169 24.22 4.92 -18.45
N GLU A 170 23.33 4.59 -19.38
CA GLU A 170 21.96 5.12 -19.45
C GLU A 170 21.09 4.61 -18.30
N VAL A 171 21.18 3.32 -17.95
CA VAL A 171 20.43 2.76 -16.81
C VAL A 171 20.97 3.30 -15.50
N ALA A 172 22.30 3.43 -15.37
CA ALA A 172 22.93 4.02 -14.20
C ALA A 172 22.48 5.47 -13.98
N GLN A 173 22.36 6.27 -15.04
CA GLN A 173 21.90 7.66 -14.96
C GLN A 173 20.41 7.75 -14.54
N HIS A 174 19.55 6.91 -15.10
CA HIS A 174 18.14 6.85 -14.69
C HIS A 174 17.98 6.40 -13.24
N MET A 175 18.79 5.43 -12.80
CA MET A 175 18.78 4.96 -11.41
C MET A 175 19.27 6.05 -10.45
N GLN A 176 20.32 6.80 -10.80
CA GLN A 176 20.78 7.93 -9.99
C GLN A 176 19.67 9.00 -9.86
N ALA A 177 19.01 9.36 -10.96
CA ALA A 177 17.90 10.30 -10.92
C ALA A 177 16.72 9.81 -10.06
N ALA A 178 16.46 8.49 -10.05
CA ALA A 178 15.45 7.88 -9.18
C ALA A 178 15.88 7.94 -7.71
N ASN A 179 17.16 7.63 -7.41
CA ASN A 179 17.73 7.72 -6.06
C ASN A 179 17.64 9.15 -5.51
N ASP A 180 17.98 10.15 -6.31
CA ASP A 180 17.93 11.57 -5.91
C ASP A 180 16.51 12.07 -5.60
N SER A 181 15.48 11.33 -6.04
CA SER A 181 14.07 11.62 -5.78
C SER A 181 13.49 10.92 -4.56
N ILE A 182 14.25 10.01 -3.94
CA ILE A 182 13.81 9.29 -2.75
C ILE A 182 13.71 10.26 -1.59
N LEU A 183 12.54 10.28 -0.94
CA LEU A 183 12.35 11.01 0.29
C LEU A 183 12.94 10.20 1.47
N PRO A 184 13.81 10.79 2.31
CA PRO A 184 14.27 10.14 3.54
C PRO A 184 13.08 9.64 4.35
N SER A 185 13.04 8.32 4.55
CA SER A 185 11.93 7.62 5.18
C SER A 185 12.47 6.52 6.09
N HIS A 186 11.90 6.42 7.29
CA HIS A 186 12.28 5.44 8.29
C HIS A 186 11.02 4.91 8.99
N GLU A 187 10.99 3.60 9.23
CA GLU A 187 10.04 3.05 10.18
C GLU A 187 10.39 3.57 11.59
N VAL A 188 9.36 3.88 12.37
CA VAL A 188 9.51 4.20 13.79
C VAL A 188 9.10 2.95 14.57
N GLU A 189 10.09 2.20 15.04
CA GLU A 189 9.85 1.03 15.89
C GLU A 189 9.28 1.49 17.25
N ALA A 190 8.01 1.18 17.48
CA ALA A 190 7.30 1.49 18.71
C ALA A 190 6.30 0.37 19.02
N ASP A 191 6.07 0.07 20.30
CA ASP A 191 5.10 -0.94 20.75
C ASP A 191 3.67 -0.42 20.63
N VAL A 192 3.22 -0.24 19.39
CA VAL A 192 1.92 0.33 19.03
C VAL A 192 1.32 -0.42 17.83
N PRO A 193 -0.02 -0.47 17.69
CA PRO A 193 -0.65 -1.14 16.56
C PRO A 193 -0.41 -0.40 15.25
N GLY A 194 -0.44 -1.13 14.14
CA GLY A 194 -0.28 -0.57 12.80
C GLY A 194 1.18 -0.38 12.40
N ALA A 195 1.44 0.48 11.41
CA ALA A 195 2.78 0.79 10.93
C ALA A 195 3.05 2.30 11.03
N VAL A 196 4.18 2.69 11.62
CA VAL A 196 4.51 4.10 11.84
C VAL A 196 5.71 4.51 11.00
N TRP A 197 5.55 5.56 10.20
CA TRP A 197 6.54 5.99 9.24
C TRP A 197 6.90 7.45 9.43
N TRP A 198 8.17 7.71 9.70
CA TRP A 198 8.76 9.03 9.63
C TRP A 198 9.20 9.31 8.18
N VAL A 199 8.85 10.46 7.64
CA VAL A 199 9.19 10.87 6.27
C VAL A 199 9.53 12.34 6.21
N ASN A 200 10.57 12.70 5.46
CA ASN A 200 10.99 14.09 5.26
C ASN A 200 10.93 14.49 3.78
N PRO A 201 9.82 15.09 3.31
CA PRO A 201 9.71 15.64 1.96
C PRO A 201 10.50 16.94 1.74
N GLY A 202 11.21 17.44 2.75
CA GLY A 202 11.83 18.76 2.77
C GLY A 202 10.95 19.80 3.48
N GLY A 203 11.58 20.68 4.27
CA GLY A 203 10.91 21.73 5.04
C GLY A 203 10.38 21.26 6.41
N LYS A 204 9.52 20.25 6.44
CA LYS A 204 9.06 19.58 7.68
C LYS A 204 9.09 18.08 7.52
N ALA A 205 9.47 17.37 8.57
CA ALA A 205 9.24 15.93 8.63
C ALA A 205 7.81 15.63 9.07
N HIS A 206 7.38 14.39 8.84
CA HIS A 206 6.06 13.92 9.23
C HIS A 206 6.11 12.50 9.79
N ILE A 207 5.30 12.24 10.82
CA ILE A 207 4.88 10.87 11.13
C ILE A 207 3.57 10.59 10.40
N ARG A 208 3.51 9.46 9.70
CA ARG A 208 2.31 8.86 9.11
C ARG A 208 2.07 7.53 9.81
N TRP A 209 0.97 7.43 10.56
CA TRP A 209 0.67 6.22 11.32
C TRP A 209 -0.48 5.46 10.68
N VAL A 210 -0.19 4.34 10.03
CA VAL A 210 -1.18 3.52 9.33
C VAL A 210 -1.97 2.69 10.33
N ARG A 211 -3.27 3.01 10.50
CA ARG A 211 -4.15 2.45 11.54
C ARG A 211 -5.27 1.61 10.94
N THR A 212 -5.46 0.39 11.43
CA THR A 212 -6.41 -0.61 10.91
C THR A 212 -7.69 -0.72 11.74
N GLU A 213 -7.83 0.07 12.80
CA GLU A 213 -9.05 0.13 13.59
C GLU A 213 -10.23 0.68 12.77
N ASN A 214 -11.44 0.51 13.31
CA ASN A 214 -12.64 1.08 12.69
C ASN A 214 -12.48 2.60 12.52
N GLU A 215 -12.67 3.09 11.29
CA GLU A 215 -12.47 4.49 10.94
C GLU A 215 -13.26 5.46 11.83
N THR A 216 -14.52 5.14 12.13
CA THR A 216 -15.38 6.04 12.93
C THR A 216 -14.93 6.07 14.38
N ALA A 217 -14.61 4.91 14.95
CA ALA A 217 -14.10 4.81 16.32
C ALA A 217 -12.79 5.59 16.47
N LEU A 218 -11.85 5.40 15.54
CA LEU A 218 -10.57 6.10 15.56
C LEU A 218 -10.75 7.62 15.42
N PHE A 219 -11.58 8.11 14.49
CA PHE A 219 -11.80 9.55 14.38
C PHE A 219 -12.46 10.16 15.61
N ASN A 220 -13.38 9.45 16.25
CA ASN A 220 -13.98 9.89 17.51
C ASN A 220 -12.91 9.95 18.62
N ALA A 221 -12.08 8.91 18.76
CA ALA A 221 -10.98 8.88 19.72
C ALA A 221 -10.02 10.06 19.53
N LEU A 222 -9.56 10.29 18.29
CA LEU A 222 -8.67 11.42 17.97
C LEU A 222 -9.34 12.78 18.27
N ALA A 223 -10.64 12.91 18.00
CA ALA A 223 -11.39 14.14 18.30
C ALA A 223 -11.49 14.42 19.81
N ARG A 224 -11.67 13.38 20.64
CA ARG A 224 -11.66 13.49 22.11
C ARG A 224 -10.31 13.94 22.64
N ILE A 225 -9.24 13.31 22.16
CA ILE A 225 -7.87 13.65 22.53
C ILE A 225 -7.53 15.09 22.09
N ALA A 226 -7.94 15.48 20.88
CA ALA A 226 -7.77 16.84 20.37
C ALA A 226 -8.54 17.88 21.20
N ALA A 227 -9.73 17.55 21.69
CA ALA A 227 -10.52 18.46 22.53
C ALA A 227 -9.84 18.75 23.87
N ARG A 228 -9.03 17.81 24.37
CA ARG A 228 -8.16 18.00 25.55
C ARG A 228 -6.83 18.71 25.25
N GLY A 229 -6.54 18.98 23.98
CA GLY A 229 -5.25 19.56 23.54
C GLY A 229 -4.10 18.55 23.53
N GLU A 230 -4.40 17.26 23.62
CA GLU A 230 -3.41 16.20 23.82
C GLU A 230 -3.03 15.45 22.53
N LEU A 231 -3.57 15.87 21.37
CA LEU A 231 -3.33 15.21 20.07
C LEU A 231 -2.01 15.70 19.45
N ASN A 232 -0.90 15.40 20.11
CA ASN A 232 0.46 15.75 19.70
C ASN A 232 1.45 14.64 20.11
N LEU A 233 2.65 14.68 19.53
CA LEU A 233 3.78 13.78 19.78
C LEU A 233 4.95 14.53 20.47
N GLY A 234 4.64 15.55 21.26
CA GLY A 234 5.60 16.52 21.79
C GLY A 234 5.10 17.95 21.59
N GLU A 235 5.54 18.88 22.45
CA GLU A 235 5.07 20.28 22.45
C GLU A 235 5.36 21.02 21.13
N GLU A 236 6.41 20.62 20.43
CA GLU A 236 6.84 21.16 19.14
C GLU A 236 6.09 20.57 17.94
N THR A 237 5.34 19.48 18.15
CA THR A 237 4.67 18.75 17.07
C THR A 237 3.24 19.24 16.88
N LYS A 238 2.70 19.03 15.67
CA LYS A 238 1.33 19.46 15.35
C LYS A 238 0.60 18.40 14.54
N PHE A 239 -0.62 18.07 14.96
CA PHE A 239 -1.53 17.28 14.12
C PHE A 239 -1.84 18.01 12.80
N ALA A 240 -1.39 17.42 11.69
CA ALA A 240 -1.48 18.00 10.36
C ALA A 240 -2.82 17.66 9.68
N GLY A 241 -3.30 16.42 9.87
CA GLY A 241 -4.49 15.90 9.22
C GLY A 241 -4.50 14.37 9.22
N ALA A 242 -5.27 13.79 8.32
CA ALA A 242 -5.28 12.34 8.12
C ALA A 242 -5.44 11.97 6.65
N PHE A 243 -4.72 10.95 6.20
CA PHE A 243 -5.06 10.31 4.93
C PHE A 243 -6.16 9.28 5.13
N ARG A 244 -6.93 9.06 4.07
CA ARG A 244 -7.78 7.88 3.90
C ARG A 244 -7.37 7.15 2.65
N THR A 245 -7.09 5.87 2.80
CA THR A 245 -6.75 4.97 1.71
C THR A 245 -7.15 3.56 2.09
N HIS A 246 -7.50 2.73 1.12
CA HIS A 246 -7.76 1.31 1.33
C HIS A 246 -8.69 0.98 2.52
N GLY A 247 -9.69 1.83 2.79
CA GLY A 247 -10.65 1.62 3.88
C GLY A 247 -10.10 1.88 5.28
N ILE A 248 -8.88 2.42 5.38
CA ILE A 248 -8.18 2.70 6.63
C ILE A 248 -7.77 4.18 6.75
N VAL A 249 -7.38 4.58 7.97
CA VAL A 249 -7.02 5.96 8.31
C VAL A 249 -5.54 6.04 8.63
N VAL A 250 -4.91 7.14 8.21
CA VAL A 250 -3.50 7.41 8.48
C VAL A 250 -3.37 8.79 9.10
N PRO A 251 -3.45 8.91 10.44
CA PRO A 251 -3.19 10.17 11.13
C PRO A 251 -1.77 10.69 10.86
N VAL A 252 -1.62 12.02 10.71
CA VAL A 252 -0.37 12.66 10.32
C VAL A 252 -0.01 13.80 11.27
N TRP A 253 1.27 13.85 11.67
CA TRP A 253 1.84 14.93 12.48
C TRP A 253 2.99 15.60 11.75
N ASP A 254 3.05 16.94 11.82
CA ASP A 254 4.22 17.74 11.46
C ASP A 254 5.25 17.67 12.58
N LEU A 255 6.51 17.50 12.19
CA LEU A 255 7.66 17.28 13.05
C LEU A 255 8.81 18.23 12.73
N ASP A 256 9.73 18.37 13.68
CA ASP A 256 11.07 18.93 13.41
C ASP A 256 11.87 17.93 12.55
N PRO A 257 12.35 18.32 11.36
CA PRO A 257 13.16 17.45 10.51
C PRO A 257 14.52 17.07 11.11
N GLU A 258 15.03 17.84 12.07
CA GLU A 258 16.33 17.55 12.70
C GLU A 258 16.22 16.54 13.86
N ARG A 259 15.00 16.26 14.34
CA ARG A 259 14.77 15.25 15.39
C ARG A 259 14.75 13.84 14.78
N PRO A 260 15.62 12.92 15.24
CA PRO A 260 15.67 11.55 14.74
C PRO A 260 14.33 10.81 14.86
N SER A 261 14.05 9.92 13.91
CA SER A 261 12.82 9.11 13.90
C SER A 261 12.66 8.24 15.15
N THR A 262 13.77 7.71 15.70
CA THR A 262 13.81 6.86 16.90
C THR A 262 13.33 7.57 18.16
N ASP A 263 13.43 8.89 18.21
CA ASP A 263 13.10 9.67 19.41
C ASP A 263 11.58 9.80 19.61
N TYR A 264 10.77 9.34 18.65
CA TYR A 264 9.31 9.41 18.72
C TYR A 264 8.65 8.16 19.31
N ALA A 265 9.40 7.08 19.59
CA ALA A 265 8.81 5.81 20.03
C ALA A 265 7.99 5.95 21.33
N ASP A 266 8.56 6.54 22.38
CA ASP A 266 7.90 6.67 23.69
C ASP A 266 6.65 7.56 23.62
N VAL A 267 6.70 8.66 22.84
CA VAL A 267 5.56 9.58 22.69
C VAL A 267 4.44 8.97 21.84
N LEU A 268 4.77 8.09 20.89
CA LEU A 268 3.79 7.29 20.15
C LEU A 268 3.08 6.30 21.05
N VAL A 269 3.83 5.60 21.92
CA VAL A 269 3.25 4.67 22.93
C VAL A 269 2.29 5.43 23.85
N ALA A 270 2.73 6.57 24.40
CA ALA A 270 1.89 7.38 25.28
C ALA A 270 0.62 7.92 24.57
N LEU A 271 0.72 8.31 23.30
CA LEU A 271 -0.46 8.70 22.52
C LEU A 271 -1.36 7.50 22.21
N ASN A 272 -0.77 6.32 21.95
CA ASN A 272 -1.52 5.10 21.70
C ASN A 272 -2.39 4.71 22.90
N GLU A 273 -1.85 4.78 24.11
CA GLU A 273 -2.60 4.49 25.34
C GLU A 273 -3.87 5.36 25.43
N LYS A 274 -3.77 6.64 25.07
CA LYS A 274 -4.91 7.56 25.02
C LYS A 274 -5.89 7.20 23.92
N ILE A 275 -5.42 6.78 22.76
CA ILE A 275 -6.28 6.34 21.65
C ILE A 275 -7.03 5.08 22.06
N VAL A 276 -6.34 4.07 22.59
CA VAL A 276 -6.94 2.80 23.05
C VAL A 276 -7.99 3.05 24.12
N ALA A 277 -7.74 3.97 25.07
CA ALA A 277 -8.71 4.34 26.09
C ALA A 277 -10.02 4.94 25.54
N GLU A 278 -10.01 5.44 24.29
CA GLU A 278 -11.14 6.12 23.67
C GLU A 278 -11.75 5.35 22.48
N LEU A 279 -11.11 4.27 22.00
CA LEU A 279 -11.58 3.50 20.84
C LEU A 279 -12.98 2.89 21.07
N ASP A 280 -13.20 2.35 22.26
CA ASP A 280 -14.48 1.72 22.64
C ASP A 280 -15.42 2.69 23.37
N ASN A 281 -15.10 3.99 23.42
CA ASN A 281 -15.91 5.00 24.08
C ASN A 281 -17.11 5.40 23.22
N ASP A 282 -18.27 4.80 23.52
CA ASP A 282 -19.55 5.02 22.84
C ASP A 282 -20.33 6.26 23.31
N ALA A 283 -19.80 7.03 24.26
CA ALA A 283 -20.46 8.23 24.74
C ALA A 283 -20.70 9.23 23.59
N GLN A 284 -21.77 10.02 23.67
CA GLN A 284 -21.98 11.06 22.66
C GLN A 284 -20.88 12.12 22.73
N LEU A 285 -20.33 12.52 21.57
CA LEU A 285 -19.35 13.60 21.50
C LEU A 285 -19.99 14.91 21.99
N ASN A 286 -19.29 15.60 22.90
CA ASN A 286 -19.67 16.92 23.38
C ASN A 286 -19.46 18.00 22.31
N ALA A 287 -19.69 19.27 22.64
CA ALA A 287 -19.58 20.37 21.67
C ALA A 287 -18.15 20.55 21.13
N ASP A 288 -17.13 20.50 22.00
CA ASP A 288 -15.73 20.70 21.63
C ASP A 288 -15.18 19.50 20.85
N GLU A 289 -15.54 18.28 21.28
CA GLU A 289 -15.18 17.04 20.59
C GLU A 289 -15.77 16.98 19.18
N ARG A 290 -17.06 17.35 19.00
CA ARG A 290 -17.66 17.46 17.67
C ARG A 290 -16.95 18.50 16.80
N ARG A 291 -16.57 19.64 17.38
CA ARG A 291 -15.81 20.66 16.65
C ARG A 291 -14.46 20.13 16.18
N GLN A 292 -13.75 19.36 17.02
CA GLN A 292 -12.49 18.74 16.63
C GLN A 292 -12.68 17.66 15.57
N LEU A 293 -13.72 16.84 15.67
CA LEU A 293 -14.05 15.86 14.64
C LEU A 293 -14.22 16.51 13.26
N GLU A 294 -14.98 17.61 13.19
CA GLU A 294 -15.16 18.34 11.93
C GLU A 294 -13.86 19.01 11.44
N ASN A 295 -13.02 19.49 12.36
CA ASN A 295 -11.69 20.01 12.01
C ASN A 295 -10.80 18.91 11.42
N ILE A 296 -10.74 17.73 12.03
CA ILE A 296 -9.97 16.58 11.52
C ILE A 296 -10.48 16.16 10.14
N LYS A 297 -11.80 16.02 9.96
CA LYS A 297 -12.41 15.71 8.65
C LYS A 297 -12.11 16.77 7.59
N SER A 298 -12.05 18.06 7.96
CA SER A 298 -11.73 19.14 7.03
C SER A 298 -10.30 19.09 6.49
N ARG A 299 -9.39 18.42 7.22
CA ARG A 299 -7.98 18.19 6.85
C ARG A 299 -7.72 16.77 6.36
N GLN A 300 -8.78 16.07 5.97
CA GLN A 300 -8.69 14.73 5.43
C GLN A 300 -8.36 14.76 3.94
N VAL A 301 -7.41 13.91 3.53
CA VAL A 301 -7.08 13.73 2.10
C VAL A 301 -7.29 12.27 1.74
N THR A 302 -8.16 12.00 0.76
CA THR A 302 -8.31 10.64 0.22
C THR A 302 -7.25 10.42 -0.85
N ILE A 303 -6.41 9.41 -0.64
CA ILE A 303 -5.37 9.00 -1.59
C ILE A 303 -5.69 7.61 -2.16
N ARG A 304 -5.02 7.22 -3.24
CA ARG A 304 -5.33 6.04 -4.03
C ARG A 304 -4.09 5.21 -4.30
#